data_AF-A0A351G0C8-F1
#
_entry.id   AF-A0A351G0C8-F1
#
_cell.length_a   1.000
_cell.length_b   1.000
_cell.length_c   1.000
_cell.angle_alpha   90.00
_cell.angle_beta   90.00
_cell.angle_gamma   90.00
#
_symmetry.space_group_name_H-M   'P 1'
#
loop_
_entity.id
_entity.type
_entity.pdbx_description
1 polymer ?
#
loop_
_entity_poly.entity_id
_entity_poly.type
_entity_poly.pdbx_seq_one_letter_code
_entity_poly.pdbx_strand_id
1 'polypeptide(L)'
;MATSAQRRLNPTEVRRFGSGRESFVAPDLTAIQTDSYAAFLQEEAGAEKRKDSGLESVLREIFPIESYDKTINLEYLRYELGKPRYTPEECRQLRLTYGKPFRVWLRLNRDEPIEEEVYLGDLPIMLGGGEFIINGAERV
;
A
#
# COMPACT_ATOMS: atom_id res chain seq x y z
N MET A 1 -24.85 37.73 -5.23
CA MET A 1 -24.66 36.29 -5.00
C MET A 1 -23.79 35.77 -6.14
N ALA A 2 -22.66 35.13 -5.84
CA ALA A 2 -21.77 34.60 -6.88
C ALA A 2 -22.36 33.30 -7.46
N THR A 3 -22.64 33.28 -8.76
CA THR A 3 -23.12 32.09 -9.47
C THR A 3 -21.95 31.10 -9.62
N SER A 4 -22.11 29.88 -9.10
CA SER A 4 -21.10 28.82 -9.26
C SER A 4 -20.97 28.46 -10.74
N ALA A 5 -19.76 28.59 -11.28
CA ALA A 5 -19.48 28.26 -12.68
C ALA A 5 -19.52 26.74 -12.90
N GLN A 6 -20.57 26.23 -13.51
CA GLN A 6 -20.61 24.84 -13.98
C GLN A 6 -19.71 24.69 -15.22
N ARG A 7 -18.52 24.08 -15.04
CA ARG A 7 -17.53 23.83 -16.11
C ARG A 7 -17.88 22.65 -17.04
N ARG A 8 -18.93 21.90 -16.74
CA ARG A 8 -19.39 20.77 -17.56
C ARG A 8 -20.80 21.07 -18.05
N LEU A 9 -20.99 21.02 -19.36
CA LEU A 9 -22.32 21.02 -19.96
C LEU A 9 -22.97 19.69 -19.61
N ASN A 10 -24.10 19.73 -18.91
CA ASN A 10 -24.96 18.58 -18.70
C ASN A 10 -26.02 18.61 -19.82
N PRO A 11 -25.83 17.88 -20.93
CA PRO A 11 -26.78 17.92 -22.03
C PRO A 11 -28.14 17.39 -21.57
N THR A 12 -29.21 18.11 -21.92
CA THR A 12 -30.59 17.72 -21.61
C THR A 12 -31.04 16.51 -22.43
N GLU A 13 -30.40 16.26 -23.58
CA GLU A 13 -30.70 15.14 -24.48
C GLU A 13 -29.39 14.49 -24.99
N VAL A 14 -29.32 13.16 -24.99
CA VAL A 14 -28.18 12.38 -25.51
C VAL A 14 -28.68 11.48 -26.64
N ARG A 15 -28.23 11.70 -27.87
CA ARG A 15 -28.56 10.86 -29.04
C ARG A 15 -27.43 9.87 -29.32
N ARG A 16 -27.75 8.58 -29.44
CA ARG A 16 -26.82 7.49 -29.76
C ARG A 16 -27.13 6.94 -31.15
N PHE A 17 -26.14 6.87 -32.05
CA PHE A 17 -26.33 6.48 -33.46
C PHE A 17 -25.87 5.05 -33.79
N GLY A 18 -25.32 4.31 -32.81
CA GLY A 18 -24.84 2.94 -33.00
C GLY A 18 -25.97 1.91 -32.99
N SER A 19 -25.79 0.79 -33.71
CA SER A 19 -26.78 -0.29 -33.89
C SER A 19 -27.03 -1.18 -32.67
N GLY A 20 -26.63 -0.76 -31.47
CA GLY A 20 -26.95 -1.46 -30.22
C GLY A 20 -26.22 -2.78 -30.00
N ARG A 21 -24.90 -2.83 -30.20
CA ARG A 21 -24.09 -3.92 -29.60
C ARG A 21 -24.18 -3.81 -28.08
N GLU A 22 -24.22 -4.95 -27.38
CA GLU A 22 -24.31 -5.02 -25.92
C GLU A 22 -23.36 -4.02 -25.25
N SER A 23 -23.91 -3.21 -24.33
CA SER A 23 -23.11 -2.27 -23.57
C SER A 23 -22.36 -3.03 -22.48
N PHE A 24 -21.11 -3.36 -22.76
CA PHE A 24 -20.20 -3.77 -21.69
C PHE A 24 -19.94 -2.56 -20.80
N VAL A 25 -20.15 -2.73 -19.49
CA VAL A 25 -19.73 -1.74 -18.51
C VAL A 25 -18.20 -1.76 -18.50
N ALA A 26 -17.58 -0.61 -18.75
CA ALA A 26 -16.13 -0.51 -18.65
C ALA A 26 -15.70 -0.90 -17.22
N PRO A 27 -14.76 -1.84 -17.06
CA PRO A 27 -14.23 -2.17 -15.75
C PRO A 27 -13.45 -0.98 -15.21
N ASP A 28 -13.13 -1.03 -13.92
CA ASP A 28 -12.18 -0.08 -13.35
C ASP A 28 -10.81 -0.25 -14.03
N LEU A 29 -10.34 0.84 -14.65
CA LEU A 29 -9.13 0.85 -15.46
C LEU A 29 -7.85 0.87 -14.62
N THR A 30 -7.95 1.17 -13.32
CA THR A 30 -6.82 1.15 -12.38
C THR A 30 -6.80 -0.10 -11.50
N ALA A 31 -7.82 -0.97 -11.62
CA ALA A 31 -7.97 -2.18 -10.80
C ALA A 31 -6.71 -3.04 -10.74
N ILE A 32 -6.03 -3.24 -11.88
CA ILE A 32 -4.81 -4.06 -11.92
C ILE A 32 -3.74 -3.52 -10.96
N GLN A 33 -3.57 -2.20 -10.89
CA GLN A 33 -2.57 -1.56 -10.04
C GLN A 33 -3.01 -1.58 -8.58
N THR A 34 -4.25 -1.16 -8.31
CA THR A 34 -4.81 -1.08 -6.95
C THR A 34 -4.92 -2.45 -6.29
N ASP A 35 -5.43 -3.44 -7.03
CA ASP A 35 -5.66 -4.79 -6.52
C ASP A 35 -4.33 -5.51 -6.30
N SER A 36 -3.35 -5.32 -7.21
CA SER A 36 -2.02 -5.90 -7.05
C SER A 36 -1.31 -5.32 -5.82
N TYR A 37 -1.40 -4.01 -5.59
CA TYR A 37 -0.74 -3.38 -4.44
C TYR A 37 -1.42 -3.73 -3.11
N ALA A 38 -2.75 -3.78 -3.10
CA ALA A 38 -3.52 -4.26 -1.95
C ALA A 38 -3.21 -5.72 -1.62
N ALA A 39 -3.13 -6.59 -2.64
CA ALA A 39 -2.76 -8.00 -2.47
C ALA A 39 -1.32 -8.16 -1.96
N PHE A 40 -0.39 -7.31 -2.40
CA PHE A 40 0.98 -7.29 -1.90
C PHE A 40 1.05 -6.88 -0.42
N LEU A 41 0.36 -5.80 -0.04
CA LEU A 41 0.43 -5.25 1.32
C LEU A 41 -0.44 -5.96 2.36
N GLN A 42 -1.52 -6.63 1.97
CA GLN A 42 -2.49 -7.32 2.85
C GLN A 42 -2.91 -6.51 4.09
N GLU A 43 -3.02 -5.18 3.97
CA GLU A 43 -3.19 -4.28 5.11
C GLU A 43 -4.51 -4.52 5.86
N GLU A 44 -5.57 -4.86 5.15
CA GLU A 44 -6.90 -5.09 5.72
C GLU A 44 -6.98 -6.39 6.54
N ALA A 45 -6.06 -7.33 6.30
CA ALA A 45 -5.99 -8.58 7.04
C ALA A 45 -5.20 -8.39 8.35
N GLY A 46 -5.78 -8.83 9.47
CA GLY A 46 -5.05 -8.95 10.73
C GLY A 46 -3.86 -9.90 10.57
N ALA A 47 -2.77 -9.67 11.33
CA ALA A 47 -1.49 -10.37 11.17
C ALA A 47 -1.62 -11.90 11.05
N GLU A 48 -2.39 -12.53 11.93
CA GLU A 48 -2.63 -13.99 11.95
C GLU A 48 -3.41 -14.53 10.73
N LYS A 49 -4.10 -13.66 9.99
CA LYS A 49 -4.95 -14.02 8.84
C LYS A 49 -4.30 -13.70 7.50
N ARG A 50 -3.08 -13.15 7.49
CA ARG A 50 -2.36 -12.87 6.25
C ARG A 50 -1.98 -14.16 5.57
N LYS A 51 -2.15 -14.18 4.25
CA LYS A 51 -1.74 -15.29 3.40
C LYS A 51 -0.23 -15.23 3.22
N ASP A 52 0.38 -16.39 3.02
CA ASP A 52 1.79 -16.50 2.66
C ASP A 52 2.01 -16.05 1.19
N SER A 53 1.92 -14.74 0.97
CA SER A 53 2.05 -14.08 -0.34
C SER A 53 2.42 -12.60 -0.18
N GLY A 54 2.99 -11.99 -1.22
CA GLY A 54 3.31 -10.57 -1.20
C GLY A 54 4.37 -10.22 -0.16
N LEU A 55 4.13 -9.19 0.64
CA LEU A 55 5.07 -8.75 1.67
C LEU A 55 5.27 -9.80 2.78
N GLU A 56 4.20 -10.52 3.14
CA GLU A 56 4.24 -11.55 4.18
C GLU A 56 5.17 -12.71 3.78
N SER A 57 5.09 -13.20 2.54
CA SER A 57 5.93 -14.31 2.07
C SER A 57 7.40 -13.92 1.99
N VAL A 58 7.70 -12.69 1.58
CA VAL A 58 9.10 -12.21 1.52
C VAL A 58 9.73 -12.20 2.91
N LEU A 59 8.99 -11.76 3.94
CA LEU A 59 9.49 -11.79 5.31
C LEU A 59 9.65 -13.23 5.81
N ARG A 60 8.69 -14.11 5.53
CA ARG A 60 8.78 -15.54 5.91
C ARG A 60 9.87 -16.31 5.17
N GLU A 61 10.27 -15.86 3.99
CA GLU A 61 11.37 -16.46 3.23
C GLU A 61 12.74 -16.08 3.83
N ILE A 62 12.88 -14.85 4.31
CA ILE A 62 14.14 -14.34 4.88
C ILE A 62 14.39 -14.89 6.29
N PHE A 63 13.33 -15.08 7.07
CA PHE A 63 13.42 -15.52 8.46
C PHE A 63 13.04 -17.01 8.62
N PRO A 64 13.66 -17.74 9.56
CA PRO A 64 14.59 -17.26 10.58
C PRO A 64 16.01 -17.02 10.07
N ILE A 65 16.71 -16.07 10.71
CA ILE A 65 18.15 -15.83 10.49
C ILE A 65 18.89 -16.45 11.68
N GLU A 66 19.77 -17.42 11.41
CA GLU A 66 20.56 -18.12 12.43
C GLU A 66 21.98 -17.54 12.55
N SER A 67 22.52 -17.53 13.78
CA SER A 67 23.94 -17.27 14.01
C SER A 67 24.82 -18.40 13.47
N TYR A 68 26.09 -18.12 13.19
CA TYR A 68 27.03 -19.11 12.64
C TYR A 68 27.19 -20.36 13.53
N ASP A 69 27.18 -20.16 14.84
CA ASP A 69 27.26 -21.21 15.86
C ASP A 69 25.91 -21.83 16.25
N LYS A 70 24.80 -21.37 15.64
CA LYS A 70 23.42 -21.81 15.88
C LYS A 70 22.93 -21.68 17.33
N THR A 71 23.56 -20.82 18.11
CA THR A 71 23.16 -20.55 19.50
C THR A 71 22.03 -19.53 19.59
N ILE A 72 21.90 -18.66 18.58
CA ILE A 72 20.93 -17.57 18.53
C ILE A 72 20.24 -17.58 17.17
N ASN A 73 18.94 -17.31 17.14
CA ASN A 73 18.22 -17.04 15.91
C ASN A 73 17.28 -15.84 16.05
N LEU A 74 17.02 -15.17 14.92
CA LEU A 74 16.08 -14.07 14.80
C LEU A 74 14.86 -14.56 14.03
N GLU A 75 13.70 -14.53 14.66
CA GLU A 75 12.42 -14.94 14.11
C GLU A 75 11.56 -13.74 13.75
N TYR A 76 10.81 -13.87 12.66
CA TYR A 76 9.77 -12.93 12.28
C TYR A 76 8.44 -13.33 12.91
N LEU A 77 7.78 -12.40 13.61
CA LEU A 77 6.46 -12.62 14.20
C LEU A 77 5.34 -12.07 13.31
N ARG A 78 5.45 -10.80 12.94
CA ARG A 78 4.42 -10.05 12.20
C ARG A 78 4.96 -8.71 11.71
N TYR A 79 4.28 -8.09 10.75
CA TYR A 79 4.53 -6.69 10.36
C TYR A 79 3.33 -5.79 10.63
N GLU A 80 3.60 -4.50 10.79
CA GLU A 80 2.60 -3.46 10.97
C GLU A 80 2.88 -2.28 10.03
N LEU A 81 1.81 -1.75 9.45
CA LEU A 81 1.81 -0.50 8.69
C LEU A 81 1.17 0.57 9.56
N GLY A 82 1.97 1.55 9.96
CA GLY A 82 1.51 2.68 10.76
C GLY A 82 0.67 3.67 9.95
N LYS A 83 0.21 4.72 10.62
CA LYS A 83 -0.46 5.83 9.94
C LYS A 83 0.56 6.71 9.21
N PRO A 84 0.20 7.26 8.02
CA PRO A 84 1.05 8.22 7.35
C PRO A 84 1.28 9.44 8.25
N ARG A 85 2.52 9.94 8.25
CA ARG A 85 2.92 11.09 9.09
C ARG A 85 2.46 12.43 8.51
N TYR A 86 2.28 12.48 7.19
CA TYR A 86 1.95 13.67 6.42
C TYR A 86 0.80 13.37 5.48
N THR A 87 0.15 14.42 5.00
CA THR A 87 -0.87 14.36 3.94
C THR A 87 -0.22 14.35 2.55
N PRO A 88 -0.94 13.89 1.50
CA PRO A 88 -0.45 13.97 0.12
C PRO A 88 -0.02 15.39 -0.29
N GLU A 89 -0.77 16.41 0.13
CA GLU A 89 -0.50 17.81 -0.19
C GLU A 89 0.81 18.30 0.45
N GLU A 90 1.04 17.98 1.72
CA GLU A 90 2.28 18.29 2.42
C GLU A 90 3.49 17.60 1.77
N CYS A 91 3.34 16.32 1.39
CA CYS A 91 4.42 15.58 0.73
C CYS A 91 4.82 16.21 -0.61
N ARG A 92 3.86 16.69 -1.40
CA ARG A 92 4.14 17.43 -2.64
C ARG A 92 4.88 18.74 -2.38
N GLN A 93 4.45 19.51 -1.39
CA GLN A 93 5.04 20.83 -1.08
C GLN A 93 6.45 20.71 -0.48
N LEU A 94 6.63 19.76 0.44
CA LEU A 94 7.87 19.58 1.20
C LEU A 94 8.87 18.63 0.53
N ARG A 95 8.56 18.12 -0.66
CA ARG A 95 9.37 17.13 -1.40
C ARG A 95 9.62 15.85 -0.61
N LEU A 96 8.60 15.37 0.10
CA LEU A 96 8.62 14.13 0.87
C LEU A 96 7.94 12.99 0.10
N THR A 97 8.15 11.76 0.57
CA THR A 97 7.42 10.59 0.10
C THR A 97 6.16 10.39 0.94
N TYR A 98 5.01 10.20 0.30
CA TYR A 98 3.75 9.90 0.99
C TYR A 98 3.69 8.41 1.28
N GLY A 99 3.93 8.03 2.54
CA GLY A 99 4.05 6.63 2.94
C GLY A 99 3.64 6.35 4.38
N LYS A 100 3.48 5.05 4.68
CA LYS A 100 3.19 4.51 6.01
C LYS A 100 4.48 3.96 6.64
N PRO A 101 4.74 4.21 7.93
CA PRO A 101 5.81 3.55 8.66
C PRO A 101 5.63 2.05 8.62
N PHE A 102 6.62 1.35 8.06
CA PHE A 102 6.68 -0.11 7.99
C PHE A 102 7.57 -0.64 9.11
N ARG A 103 6.97 -1.43 9.99
CA ARG A 103 7.64 -2.02 11.15
C ARG A 103 7.43 -3.52 11.18
N VAL A 104 8.43 -4.24 11.67
CA VAL A 104 8.38 -5.67 11.87
C VAL A 104 8.62 -6.00 13.33
N TRP A 105 7.88 -6.97 13.84
CA TRP A 105 8.06 -7.51 15.18
C TRP A 105 8.94 -8.75 15.05
N LEU A 106 10.09 -8.70 15.68
CA LEU A 106 11.09 -9.77 15.64
C LEU A 106 11.30 -10.34 17.03
N ARG A 107 11.56 -11.64 17.10
CA ARG A 107 11.99 -12.32 18.33
C ARG A 107 13.42 -12.78 18.18
N LEU A 108 14.30 -12.30 19.07
CA LEU A 108 15.64 -12.83 19.22
C LEU A 108 15.61 -13.98 20.23
N ASN A 109 15.76 -15.21 19.74
CA ASN A 109 15.83 -16.40 20.59
C ASN A 109 17.28 -16.62 21.06
N ARG A 110 17.49 -16.40 22.35
CA ARG A 110 18.71 -16.70 23.13
C ARG A 110 18.29 -17.33 24.46
N ASP A 111 19.17 -17.38 25.47
CA ASP A 111 18.84 -17.89 26.82
C ASP A 111 17.52 -17.32 27.37
N GLU A 112 17.29 -16.02 27.17
CA GLU A 112 16.02 -15.33 27.41
C GLU A 112 15.53 -14.66 26.12
N PRO A 113 14.40 -15.08 25.55
CA PRO A 113 13.85 -14.49 24.33
C PRO A 113 13.49 -13.01 24.52
N ILE A 114 13.85 -12.19 23.54
CA ILE A 114 13.49 -10.76 23.50
C ILE A 114 12.65 -10.51 22.25
N GLU A 115 11.51 -9.83 22.41
CA GLU A 115 10.68 -9.37 21.30
C GLU A 115 10.78 -7.86 21.18
N GLU A 116 11.04 -7.37 19.98
CA GLU A 116 11.14 -5.93 19.72
C GLU A 116 10.57 -5.56 18.35
N GLU A 117 10.04 -4.35 18.29
CA GLU A 117 9.55 -3.74 17.05
C GLU A 117 10.69 -2.96 16.37
N VAL A 118 10.97 -3.30 15.12
CA VAL A 118 12.01 -2.66 14.31
C VAL A 118 11.39 -1.89 13.16
N TYR A 119 11.74 -0.61 13.04
CA TYR A 119 11.36 0.23 11.91
C TYR A 119 12.27 -0.03 10.71
N LEU A 120 11.69 -0.44 9.58
CA LEU A 120 12.42 -0.75 8.35
C LEU A 120 12.38 0.36 7.30
N GLY A 121 11.42 1.29 7.41
CA GLY A 121 11.27 2.38 6.46
C GLY A 121 9.82 2.81 6.31
N ASP A 122 9.54 3.63 5.29
CA ASP A 122 8.19 4.00 4.92
C ASP A 122 7.80 3.29 3.62
N LEU A 123 6.62 2.65 3.60
CA LEU A 123 6.03 2.08 2.40
C LEU A 123 5.11 3.11 1.73
N PRO A 124 5.31 3.45 0.45
CA PRO A 124 4.48 4.42 -0.25
C PRO A 124 2.99 4.07 -0.24
N ILE A 125 2.12 5.06 -0.17
CA ILE A 125 0.67 4.86 -0.29
C ILE A 125 0.27 5.13 -1.74
N MET A 126 -0.41 4.15 -2.35
CA MET A 126 -1.01 4.31 -3.68
C MET A 126 -2.23 5.23 -3.59
N LEU A 127 -2.30 6.22 -4.47
CA LEU A 127 -3.42 7.13 -4.63
C LEU A 127 -4.41 6.59 -5.68
N GLY A 128 -5.60 7.19 -5.77
CA GLY A 128 -6.76 6.66 -6.49
C GLY A 128 -6.60 6.47 -8.01
N GLY A 129 -5.51 6.92 -8.63
CA GLY A 129 -5.19 6.63 -10.03
C GLY A 129 -4.09 5.59 -10.23
N GLY A 130 -3.58 4.98 -9.16
CA GLY A 130 -2.46 4.04 -9.19
C GLY A 130 -1.07 4.67 -9.04
N GLU A 131 -1.02 5.98 -8.81
CA GLU A 131 0.21 6.74 -8.60
C GLU A 131 0.68 6.79 -7.14
N PHE A 132 1.95 7.12 -6.95
CA PHE A 132 2.59 7.36 -5.66
C PHE A 132 3.25 8.74 -5.64
N ILE A 133 3.33 9.37 -4.47
CA ILE A 133 4.15 10.58 -4.29
C ILE A 133 5.51 10.16 -3.74
N ILE A 134 6.55 10.26 -4.56
CA ILE A 134 7.93 9.94 -4.20
C ILE A 134 8.77 11.21 -4.31
N ASN A 135 9.37 11.65 -3.19
CA ASN A 135 10.15 12.89 -3.11
C ASN A 135 9.41 14.11 -3.69
N GLY A 136 8.09 14.20 -3.41
CA GLY A 136 7.19 15.25 -3.88
C GLY A 136 6.73 15.14 -5.34
N ALA A 137 7.18 14.15 -6.10
CA ALA A 137 6.76 13.92 -7.48
C ALA A 137 5.82 12.72 -7.60
N GLU A 138 4.80 12.84 -8.43
CA GLU A 138 3.89 11.72 -8.74
C GLU A 138 4.58 10.74 -9.70
N ARG A 139 4.46 9.44 -9.39
CA ARG A 139 5.09 8.31 -10.10
C ARG A 139 4.06 7.20 -10.30
N VAL A 140 4.15 6.51 -11.44
CA VAL A 140 3.33 5.34 -11.81
C VAL A 140 4.24 4.14 -11.98
#